data_AF-A0AAU7BP97-F1
#
_entry.id   AF-A0AAU7BP97-F1
#
_cell.length_a   1.000
_cell.length_b   1.000
_cell.length_c   1.000
_cell.angle_alpha   90.00
_cell.angle_beta   90.00
_cell.angle_gamma   90.00
#
_symmetry.space_group_name_H-M   'P 1'
#
loop_
_entity.id
_entity.type
_entity.pdbx_description
1 polymer ?
#
loop_
_entity_poly.entity_id
_entity_poly.type
_entity_poly.pdbx_seq_one_letter_code
_entity_poly.pdbx_strand_id
1 'polypeptide(L)'
;MTILFGYQLSFGQEKSLIDFNSDDLIGVWYPKYNRGKHDLVFEKKVTTGHEYGLRIEILINGEFRNRYSAPCGNDSMLWTHNYIGKWSLDKEEWIITTTEPINRKGTVYRIVELKSDKLILVEIKTE
;
A
#
# COMPACT_ATOMS: atom_id res chain seq x y z
N MET A 1 -40.52 2.22 42.11
CA MET A 1 -39.75 3.39 41.63
C MET A 1 -38.70 2.85 40.68
N THR A 2 -38.93 3.02 39.39
CA THR A 2 -38.06 2.49 38.33
C THR A 2 -36.99 3.53 38.04
N ILE A 3 -35.72 3.17 38.19
CA ILE A 3 -34.60 4.02 37.77
C ILE A 3 -34.03 3.39 36.51
N LEU A 4 -34.38 3.99 35.36
CA LEU A 4 -33.66 3.83 34.10
C LEU A 4 -32.55 4.90 34.06
N PHE A 5 -31.30 4.44 34.02
CA PHE A 5 -30.17 5.14 33.40
C PHE A 5 -29.53 4.06 32.52
N GLY A 6 -29.46 4.15 31.20
CA GLY A 6 -29.08 5.31 30.41
C GLY A 6 -27.60 5.17 30.06
N TYR A 7 -27.33 4.42 28.97
CA TYR A 7 -26.12 4.30 28.15
C TYR A 7 -24.79 4.90 28.67
N GLN A 8 -23.74 4.08 28.62
CA GLN A 8 -22.46 4.49 28.03
C GLN A 8 -21.70 3.26 27.51
N LEU A 9 -21.76 3.06 26.20
CA LEU A 9 -20.81 2.20 25.49
C LEU A 9 -19.44 2.88 25.61
N SER A 10 -18.57 2.31 26.43
CA SER A 10 -17.16 2.70 26.49
C SER A 10 -16.47 2.23 25.20
N PHE A 11 -16.59 3.02 24.12
CA PHE A 11 -15.67 2.98 22.99
C PHE A 11 -14.35 3.65 23.41
N GLY A 12 -13.70 3.04 24.40
CA GLY A 12 -12.33 3.31 24.78
C GLY A 12 -11.39 2.41 23.99
N GLN A 13 -11.41 2.54 22.66
CA GLN A 13 -10.23 2.16 21.88
C GLN A 13 -9.47 3.45 21.63
N GLU A 14 -8.40 3.66 22.40
CA GLU A 14 -7.31 4.52 21.96
C GLU A 14 -6.88 4.03 20.58
N LYS A 15 -7.43 4.63 19.50
CA LYS A 15 -6.71 4.70 18.24
C LYS A 15 -5.45 5.48 18.59
N SER A 16 -4.36 4.78 18.93
CA SER A 16 -3.04 5.41 18.89
C SER A 16 -2.98 6.06 17.51
N LEU A 17 -3.02 7.40 17.47
CA LEU A 17 -2.95 8.15 16.24
C LEU A 17 -1.59 7.81 15.63
N ILE A 18 -1.58 6.86 14.71
CA ILE A 18 -0.41 6.58 13.93
C ILE A 18 -0.29 7.78 13.00
N ASP A 19 0.61 8.70 13.33
CA ASP A 19 0.82 9.93 12.58
C ASP A 19 1.67 9.62 11.34
N PHE A 20 0.98 9.14 10.31
CA PHE A 20 1.60 8.89 9.01
C PHE A 20 1.66 10.19 8.21
N ASN A 21 2.79 10.44 7.55
CA ASN A 21 2.90 11.51 6.57
C ASN A 21 2.52 10.97 5.18
N SER A 22 1.45 11.50 4.57
CA SER A 22 1.02 11.06 3.23
C SER A 22 2.08 11.29 2.16
N ASP A 23 2.97 12.26 2.34
CA ASP A 23 4.02 12.57 1.37
C ASP A 23 5.06 11.45 1.30
N ASP A 24 5.22 10.67 2.38
CA ASP A 24 6.11 9.52 2.39
C ASP A 24 5.64 8.42 1.43
N LEU A 25 4.36 8.34 1.08
CA LEU A 25 3.85 7.37 0.09
C LEU A 25 4.42 7.60 -1.30
N ILE A 26 4.77 8.84 -1.65
CA ILE A 26 5.23 9.18 -2.99
C ILE A 26 6.63 8.62 -3.22
N GLY A 27 6.78 7.84 -4.28
CA GLY A 27 8.07 7.29 -4.68
C GLY A 27 8.01 5.91 -5.30
N VAL A 28 9.19 5.30 -5.40
CA VAL A 28 9.41 3.97 -5.98
C VAL A 28 9.63 2.97 -4.84
N TRP A 29 8.82 1.91 -4.83
CA TRP A 29 8.74 0.94 -3.75
C TRP A 29 9.01 -0.46 -4.26
N TYR A 30 9.96 -1.15 -3.63
CA TYR A 30 10.37 -2.49 -4.01
C TYR A 30 9.80 -3.51 -3.01
N PRO A 31 9.07 -4.53 -3.46
CA PRO A 31 8.51 -5.52 -2.57
C PRO A 31 9.61 -6.39 -1.95
N LYS A 32 9.57 -6.54 -0.64
CA LYS A 32 10.27 -7.60 0.08
C LYS A 32 9.40 -8.86 0.04
N TYR A 33 9.83 -9.85 -0.75
CA TYR A 33 9.15 -11.14 -0.79
C TYR A 33 9.24 -11.83 0.56
N ASN A 34 8.15 -11.80 1.32
CA ASN A 34 8.03 -12.54 2.57
C ASN A 34 7.07 -13.71 2.36
N ARG A 35 7.63 -14.89 2.02
CA ARG A 35 6.84 -16.11 1.81
C ARG A 35 6.21 -16.52 3.14
N GLY A 36 4.89 -16.38 3.27
CA GLY A 36 4.13 -16.84 4.44
C GLY A 36 3.39 -15.75 5.22
N LYS A 37 3.54 -14.47 4.86
CA LYS A 37 2.73 -13.39 5.45
C LYS A 37 1.71 -12.87 4.44
N HIS A 38 0.54 -12.45 4.93
CA HIS A 38 -0.50 -11.82 4.12
C HIS A 38 -0.19 -10.35 3.80
N ASP A 39 0.77 -9.76 4.53
CA ASP A 39 1.15 -8.36 4.37
C ASP A 39 2.13 -8.20 3.20
N LEU A 40 1.93 -7.13 2.43
CA LEU A 40 2.84 -6.68 1.38
C LEU A 40 3.80 -5.68 2.00
N VAL A 41 5.07 -6.07 2.09
CA VAL A 41 6.14 -5.22 2.65
C VAL A 41 6.94 -4.64 1.50
N PHE A 42 7.19 -3.34 1.54
CA PHE A 42 7.97 -2.61 0.56
C PHE A 42 9.06 -1.75 1.20
N GLU A 43 10.11 -1.51 0.42
CA GLU A 43 11.18 -0.59 0.77
C GLU A 43 11.40 0.45 -0.33
N LYS A 44 11.64 1.68 0.10
CA LYS A 44 12.08 2.74 -0.80
C LYS A 44 13.60 2.67 -0.88
N LYS A 45 14.14 2.35 -2.06
CA LYS A 45 15.58 2.39 -2.29
C LYS A 45 15.94 3.73 -2.92
N VAL A 46 16.98 4.38 -2.41
CA VAL A 46 17.62 5.51 -3.09
C VAL A 46 18.50 4.92 -4.19
N THR A 47 18.02 4.93 -5.43
CA THR A 47 18.73 4.31 -6.55
C THR A 47 19.24 5.35 -7.53
N THR A 48 20.52 5.24 -7.87
CA THR A 48 21.25 6.14 -8.79
C THR A 48 21.43 5.51 -10.18
N GLY A 49 20.74 4.39 -10.48
CA GLY A 49 20.93 3.59 -11.69
C GLY A 49 19.66 2.89 -12.17
N HIS A 50 19.81 2.09 -13.24
CA HIS A 50 18.70 1.30 -13.81
C HIS A 50 18.38 0.11 -12.90
N GLU A 51 17.15 0.06 -12.38
CA GLU A 51 16.76 -0.94 -11.39
C GLU A 51 15.90 -2.06 -12.00
N TYR A 52 16.46 -3.27 -11.94
CA TYR A 52 15.76 -4.49 -12.28
C TYR A 52 14.91 -5.01 -11.12
N GLY A 53 13.91 -5.81 -11.45
CA GLY A 53 12.98 -6.44 -10.52
C GLY A 53 11.59 -5.82 -10.54
N LEU A 54 10.75 -6.36 -9.67
CA LEU A 54 9.40 -5.87 -9.41
C LEU A 54 9.48 -4.59 -8.58
N ARG A 55 8.64 -3.61 -8.91
CA ARG A 55 8.45 -2.39 -8.12
C ARG A 55 7.07 -1.80 -8.37
N ILE A 56 6.60 -0.98 -7.44
CA ILE A 56 5.48 -0.08 -7.68
C ILE A 56 5.95 1.38 -7.60
N GLU A 57 5.30 2.25 -8.34
CA GLU A 57 5.56 3.69 -8.34
C GLU A 57 4.24 4.39 -7.97
N ILE A 58 4.27 5.15 -6.88
CA ILE A 58 3.15 5.99 -6.42
C ILE A 58 3.56 7.43 -6.69
N LEU A 59 2.90 8.07 -7.66
CA LEU A 59 3.30 9.39 -8.13
C LEU A 59 2.37 10.49 -7.61
N ILE A 60 2.95 11.67 -7.38
CA ILE A 60 2.23 12.84 -6.83
C ILE A 60 1.07 13.32 -7.73
N ASN A 61 1.13 13.02 -9.03
CA ASN A 61 0.08 13.34 -10.00
C ASN A 61 -1.13 12.39 -9.93
N GLY A 62 -1.16 11.45 -8.96
CA GLY A 62 -2.22 10.45 -8.82
C GLY A 62 -2.04 9.21 -9.70
N GLU A 63 -0.94 9.09 -10.43
CA GLU A 63 -0.63 7.91 -11.23
C GLU A 63 -0.02 6.81 -10.36
N PHE A 64 -0.47 5.58 -10.59
CA PHE A 64 0.08 4.37 -9.99
C PHE A 64 0.69 3.52 -11.09
N ARG A 65 1.89 2.96 -10.86
CA ARG A 65 2.52 2.06 -11.82
C ARG A 65 2.97 0.80 -11.12
N ASN A 66 2.66 -0.35 -11.71
CA ASN A 66 3.26 -1.62 -11.33
C ASN A 66 4.26 -2.00 -12.42
N ARG A 67 5.54 -2.12 -12.10
CA ARG A 67 6.62 -2.31 -13.07
C ARG A 67 7.44 -3.55 -12.77
N TYR A 68 7.83 -4.25 -13.82
CA TYR A 68 8.82 -5.31 -13.76
C TYR A 68 9.83 -5.10 -14.87
N SER A 69 11.12 -5.16 -14.52
CA SER A 69 12.21 -5.22 -15.49
C SER A 69 13.18 -6.36 -15.16
N ALA A 70 13.68 -7.03 -16.18
CA ALA A 70 14.66 -8.10 -16.08
C ALA A 70 16.00 -7.65 -16.68
N PRO A 71 17.15 -8.08 -16.12
CA PRO A 71 18.46 -7.77 -16.69
C PRO A 71 18.61 -8.18 -18.17
N CYS A 72 17.88 -9.21 -18.59
CA CYS A 72 17.90 -9.74 -19.95
C CYS A 72 16.90 -9.06 -20.91
N GLY A 73 16.18 -8.01 -20.47
CA GLY A 73 15.24 -7.26 -21.31
C GLY A 73 13.94 -7.98 -21.68
N ASN A 74 13.66 -9.12 -21.03
CA ASN A 74 12.44 -9.90 -21.28
C ASN A 74 11.27 -9.44 -20.39
N ASP A 75 11.06 -8.12 -20.36
CA ASP A 75 10.18 -7.42 -19.42
C ASP A 75 8.69 -7.67 -19.73
N SER A 76 8.39 -8.11 -20.96
CA SER A 76 7.05 -8.27 -21.52
C SER A 76 6.37 -9.61 -21.20
N MET A 77 7.08 -10.60 -20.63
CA MET A 77 6.50 -11.93 -20.39
C MET A 77 5.64 -12.05 -19.14
N LEU A 78 5.71 -11.08 -18.21
CA LEU A 78 4.86 -11.08 -17.03
C LEU A 78 3.57 -10.31 -17.30
N TRP A 79 2.58 -11.03 -17.82
CA TRP A 79 1.22 -10.53 -18.09
C TRP A 79 0.51 -9.88 -16.90
N THR A 80 1.05 -10.01 -15.69
CA THR A 80 0.55 -9.49 -14.40
C THR A 80 1.31 -8.26 -13.90
N HIS A 81 2.21 -7.72 -14.72
CA HIS A 81 3.11 -6.62 -14.36
C HIS A 81 3.23 -5.65 -15.54
N ASN A 82 3.69 -4.41 -15.30
CA ASN A 82 3.78 -3.32 -16.28
C ASN A 82 2.45 -2.61 -16.62
N TYR A 83 1.64 -2.33 -15.61
CA TYR A 83 0.43 -1.52 -15.74
C TYR A 83 0.62 -0.09 -15.29
N ILE A 84 -0.21 0.79 -15.86
CA ILE A 84 -0.39 2.17 -15.43
C ILE A 84 -1.85 2.30 -15.00
N GLY A 85 -2.06 2.80 -13.80
CA GLY A 85 -3.35 3.05 -13.21
C GLY A 85 -3.37 4.38 -12.45
N LYS A 86 -4.37 4.53 -11.60
CA LYS A 86 -4.51 5.65 -10.68
C LYS A 86 -4.53 5.16 -9.24
N TRP A 87 -4.25 6.04 -8.30
CA TRP A 87 -4.43 5.78 -6.88
C TRP A 87 -5.14 6.91 -6.16
N SER A 88 -5.73 6.58 -5.01
CA SER A 88 -6.29 7.53 -4.04
C SER A 88 -5.97 7.07 -2.62
N LEU A 89 -6.03 8.00 -1.67
CA LEU A 89 -5.80 7.75 -0.25
C LEU A 89 -6.96 8.32 0.57
N ASP A 90 -7.58 7.45 1.35
CA ASP A 90 -8.38 7.83 2.51
C ASP A 90 -7.43 8.06 3.69
N LYS A 91 -7.30 9.31 4.13
CA LYS A 91 -6.39 9.70 5.23
C LYS A 91 -6.97 9.42 6.62
N GLU A 92 -8.30 9.24 6.74
CA GLU A 92 -8.93 8.96 8.03
C GLU A 92 -8.72 7.50 8.43
N GLU A 93 -8.83 6.61 7.45
CA GLU A 93 -8.69 5.16 7.65
C GLU A 93 -7.36 4.60 7.12
N TRP A 94 -6.52 5.45 6.53
CA TRP A 94 -5.24 5.10 5.90
C TRP A 94 -5.38 3.95 4.90
N ILE A 95 -6.36 4.09 4.00
CA ILE A 95 -6.65 3.12 2.95
C ILE A 95 -6.17 3.69 1.62
N ILE A 96 -5.26 2.97 0.97
CA ILE A 96 -4.86 3.23 -0.41
C ILE A 96 -5.71 2.37 -1.35
N THR A 97 -6.32 3.03 -2.34
CA THR A 97 -7.05 2.37 -3.43
C THR A 97 -6.31 2.59 -4.73
N THR A 98 -6.11 1.53 -5.52
CA THR A 98 -5.50 1.58 -6.84
C THR A 98 -6.48 1.08 -7.90
N THR A 99 -6.39 1.56 -9.13
CA THR A 99 -7.24 1.02 -10.23
C THR A 99 -6.70 -0.29 -10.78
N GLU A 100 -5.40 -0.52 -10.64
CA GLU A 100 -4.70 -1.73 -11.05
C GLU A 100 -4.12 -2.42 -9.81
N PRO A 101 -4.07 -3.75 -9.78
CA PRO A 101 -3.69 -4.44 -8.56
C PRO A 101 -2.17 -4.34 -8.30
N ILE A 102 -1.82 -4.18 -7.02
CA ILE A 102 -0.41 -4.23 -6.57
C ILE A 102 0.08 -5.69 -6.58
N ASN A 103 -0.81 -6.61 -6.23
CA ASN A 103 -0.58 -8.07 -6.25
C ASN A 103 -1.53 -8.76 -7.25
N ARG A 104 -1.90 -10.03 -7.04
CA ARG A 104 -2.69 -10.80 -8.01
C ARG A 104 -4.04 -10.17 -8.37
N LYS A 105 -4.77 -9.62 -7.39
CA LYS A 105 -6.15 -9.14 -7.59
C LYS A 105 -6.56 -7.98 -6.67
N GLY A 106 -5.84 -7.73 -5.57
CA GLY A 106 -6.22 -6.69 -4.63
C GLY A 106 -6.05 -5.30 -5.23
N THR A 107 -6.98 -4.40 -4.96
CA THR A 107 -6.93 -2.99 -5.36
C THR A 107 -7.14 -2.05 -4.18
N VAL A 108 -7.49 -2.58 -3.01
CA VAL A 108 -7.78 -1.83 -1.80
C VAL A 108 -6.92 -2.35 -0.68
N TYR A 109 -6.14 -1.47 -0.05
CA TYR A 109 -5.14 -1.86 0.94
C TYR A 109 -5.15 -0.90 2.13
N ARG A 110 -5.08 -1.46 3.35
CA ARG A 110 -4.81 -0.69 4.56
C ARG A 110 -3.31 -0.49 4.72
N ILE A 111 -2.89 0.73 5.02
CA ILE A 111 -1.52 1.04 5.41
C ILE A 111 -1.36 0.71 6.89
N VAL A 112 -0.49 -0.25 7.19
CA VAL A 112 -0.19 -0.69 8.56
C VAL A 112 1.07 -0.03 9.10
N GLU A 113 2.01 0.28 8.21
CA GLU A 113 3.22 1.04 8.55
C GLU A 113 3.63 1.89 7.36
N LEU A 114 3.90 3.17 7.60
CA LEU A 114 4.47 4.09 6.62
C LEU A 114 5.59 4.88 7.29
N LYS A 115 6.77 4.80 6.68
CA LYS A 115 7.98 5.56 6.99
C LYS A 115 8.62 6.00 5.67
N SER A 116 9.56 6.93 5.73
CA SER A 116 10.30 7.41 4.56
C SER A 116 10.91 6.31 3.68
N ASP A 117 11.31 5.17 4.28
CA ASP A 117 11.98 4.04 3.63
C ASP A 117 11.19 2.73 3.63
N LYS A 118 10.04 2.67 4.32
CA LYS A 118 9.29 1.43 4.55
C LYS A 118 7.79 1.63 4.45
N LEU A 119 7.14 0.72 3.72
CA LEU A 119 5.68 0.68 3.56
C LEU A 119 5.19 -0.76 3.80
N ILE A 120 4.18 -0.92 4.65
CA ILE A 120 3.47 -2.19 4.84
C ILE A 120 2.00 -2.00 4.51
N LEU A 121 1.52 -2.79 3.56
CA LEU A 121 0.14 -2.83 3.12
C LEU A 121 -0.50 -4.17 3.47
N VAL A 122 -1.77 -4.14 3.86
CA VAL A 122 -2.60 -5.34 4.02
C VAL A 122 -3.80 -5.22 3.09
N GLU A 123 -3.98 -6.23 2.24
CA GLU A 123 -5.11 -6.29 1.31
C GLU A 123 -6.44 -6.38 2.06
N ILE A 124 -7.36 -5.47 1.76
CA ILE A 124 -8.74 -5.54 2.20
C ILE A 124 -9.48 -6.37 1.16
N LYS A 125 -9.85 -7.60 1.51
CA LYS A 125 -10.65 -8.45 0.63
C LYS A 125 -12.05 -7.86 0.54
N THR A 126 -12.40 -7.31 -0.61
CA THR A 126 -13.78 -6.97 -0.97
C THR A 126 -14.42 -8.23 -1.55
N GLU A 127 -15.47 -8.73 -0.89
CA GLU A 127 -16.27 -9.90 -1.31
C GLU A 127 -16.99 -9.67 -2.65
#